data_AF-A0A3D9E7B3-F1
#
_entry.id   AF-A0A3D9E7B3-F1
#
_cell.length_a   1.000
_cell.length_b   1.000
_cell.length_c   1.000
_cell.angle_alpha   90.00
_cell.angle_beta   90.00
_cell.angle_gamma   90.00
#
_symmetry.space_group_name_H-M   'P 1'
#
loop_
_entity.id
_entity.type
_entity.pdbx_description
1 polymer ?
#
loop_
_entity_poly.entity_id
_entity_poly.type
_entity_poly.pdbx_seq_one_letter_code
_entity_poly.pdbx_strand_id
1 'polypeptide(L)' 'MGDVIALEGCQVVQPCEPQMDELTHVLLLEVLTSLVQMRDQETDALRHANLASVTSSLGSIISRHEPQEGA' A
#
# COMPACT_ATOMS: atom_id res chain seq x y z
N MET A 1 42.82 19.83 -28.21
CA MET A 1 42.61 19.40 -26.81
C MET A 1 41.38 20.11 -26.32
N GLY A 2 40.23 19.44 -26.40
CA GLY A 2 38.96 19.96 -25.87
C GLY A 2 38.69 19.24 -24.57
N ASP A 3 38.61 20.00 -23.48
CA ASP A 3 38.26 19.45 -22.17
C ASP A 3 36.80 19.04 -22.19
N VAL A 4 36.57 17.73 -22.08
CA VAL A 4 35.25 17.15 -21.90
C VAL A 4 34.93 17.28 -20.41
N ILE A 5 34.13 18.27 -20.05
CA ILE A 5 33.61 18.41 -18.69
C ILE A 5 32.55 17.30 -18.52
N ALA A 6 32.90 16.26 -17.76
CA ALA A 6 31.96 15.23 -17.34
C ALA A 6 30.93 15.85 -16.39
N LEU A 7 29.68 15.96 -16.84
CA LEU A 7 28.53 16.28 -16.00
C LEU A 7 28.18 15.06 -15.13
N GLU A 8 29.01 14.77 -14.13
CA GLU A 8 28.63 13.90 -13.02
C GLU A 8 27.76 14.71 -12.06
N GLY A 9 26.49 14.37 -11.94
CA GLY A 9 25.63 15.05 -10.96
C GLY A 9 24.12 14.95 -11.14
N CYS A 10 23.61 14.19 -12.11
CA CYS A 10 22.20 13.81 -12.07
C CYS A 10 22.01 12.76 -10.97
N GLN A 11 21.88 13.20 -9.71
CA GLN A 11 21.27 12.37 -8.68
C GLN A 11 19.85 12.07 -9.14
N VAL A 12 19.66 10.87 -9.68
CA VAL A 12 18.34 10.27 -9.82
C VAL A 12 17.79 10.19 -8.41
N VAL A 13 16.89 11.12 -8.06
CA VAL A 13 16.10 11.01 -6.84
C VAL A 13 15.31 9.72 -7.04
N GLN A 14 15.78 8.63 -6.45
CA GLN A 14 15.02 7.38 -6.39
C GLN A 14 13.64 7.77 -5.85
N PRO A 15 12.54 7.36 -6.49
CA PRO A 15 11.23 7.55 -5.89
C PRO A 15 11.30 6.81 -4.55
N CYS A 16 11.29 7.57 -3.45
CA CYS A 16 11.15 7.01 -2.13
C CYS A 16 9.83 6.25 -2.16
N GLU A 17 9.88 4.91 -2.19
CA GLU A 17 8.67 4.13 -2.04
C GLU A 17 8.01 4.59 -0.74
N PRO A 18 6.71 4.94 -0.76
CA PRO A 18 6.03 5.36 0.45
C PRO A 18 6.15 4.21 1.44
N GLN A 19 6.89 4.42 2.53
CA GLN A 19 6.98 3.44 3.60
C GLN A 19 5.80 3.64 4.53
N MET A 20 5.05 2.57 4.78
CA MET A 20 4.03 2.54 5.81
C MET A 20 4.69 2.15 7.12
N ASP A 21 4.55 2.97 8.15
CA ASP A 21 5.05 2.61 9.48
C ASP A 21 4.23 1.45 10.07
N GLU A 22 4.85 0.72 10.99
CA GLU A 22 4.26 -0.47 11.62
C GLU A 22 2.92 -0.17 12.31
N LEU A 23 2.79 1.00 12.97
CA LEU A 23 1.56 1.36 13.67
C LEU A 23 0.43 1.60 12.66
N THR A 24 0.69 2.34 11.59
CA THR A 24 -0.27 2.53 10.50
C THR A 24 -0.66 1.19 9.86
N HIS A 25 0.30 0.29 9.66
CA HIS A 25 0.03 -1.05 9.12
C HIS A 25 -0.92 -1.85 10.02
N VAL A 26 -0.67 -1.89 11.33
CA VAL A 26 -1.53 -2.57 12.31
C VAL A 26 -2.94 -1.97 12.32
N LEU A 27 -3.05 -0.64 12.37
CA LEU A 27 -4.36 0.03 12.36
C LEU A 27 -5.15 -0.25 11.08
N LEU A 28 -4.48 -0.30 9.92
CA LEU A 28 -5.14 -0.63 8.66
C LEU A 28 -5.60 -2.09 8.60
N LEU A 29 -4.86 -3.03 9.20
CA LEU A 29 -5.29 -4.42 9.34
C LEU A 29 -6.55 -4.55 10.23
N GLU A 30 -6.63 -3.78 11.32
CA GLU A 30 -7.84 -3.74 12.17
C GLU A 30 -9.05 -3.19 11.41
N VAL A 31 -8.85 -2.11 10.64
CA VAL A 31 -9.88 -1.53 9.76
C VAL A 31 -10.32 -2.54 8.69
N LEU A 32 -9.37 -3.20 8.02
CA LEU A 32 -9.68 -4.23 7.03
C LEU A 32 -10.48 -5.38 7.65
N THR A 33 -10.10 -5.84 8.84
CA THR A 33 -10.82 -6.89 9.57
C THR A 33 -12.25 -6.48 9.86
N SER A 34 -12.46 -5.25 10.33
CA SER A 34 -13.79 -4.71 10.61
C SER A 34 -14.65 -4.61 9.33
N LEU A 35 -14.06 -4.16 8.21
CA LEU A 35 -14.74 -4.07 6.92
C LEU A 35 -15.14 -5.44 6.37
N VAL A 36 -14.28 -6.46 6.54
CA VAL A 36 -14.58 -7.84 6.17
C VAL A 36 -15.75 -8.39 7.00
N GLN A 37 -15.75 -8.17 8.32
CA GLN A 37 -16.87 -8.57 9.16
C GLN A 37 -18.18 -7.90 8.75
N MET A 38 -18.15 -6.60 8.42
CA MET A 38 -19.33 -5.89 7.91
C MET A 38 -19.80 -6.45 6.57
N ARG A 39 -18.87 -6.73 5.64
CA ARG A 39 -19.19 -7.35 4.34
C ARG A 39 -19.89 -8.68 4.52
N ASP A 40 -19.37 -9.55 5.39
CA ASP A 40 -19.87 -10.91 5.57
C ASP A 40 -21.26 -10.95 6.23
N GLN A 41 -21.65 -9.88 6.92
CA GLN A 41 -22.98 -9.70 7.51
C GLN A 41 -23.93 -8.89 6.62
N GLU A 42 -23.45 -8.33 5.51
CA GLU A 42 -24.26 -7.48 4.64
C GLU A 42 -25.20 -8.33 3.78
N THR A 43 -26.50 -8.06 3.92
CA THR A 43 -27.56 -8.79 3.20
C THR A 43 -27.89 -8.15 1.85
N ASP A 44 -27.64 -6.85 1.71
CA ASP A 44 -27.87 -6.15 0.44
C ASP A 44 -26.75 -6.47 -0.57
N ALA A 45 -27.12 -7.07 -1.70
CA ALA A 45 -26.15 -7.56 -2.67
C ALA A 45 -25.26 -6.45 -3.27
N LEU A 46 -25.80 -5.23 -3.44
CA LEU A 46 -25.06 -4.10 -3.99
C LEU A 46 -24.03 -3.59 -2.96
N ARG A 47 -24.45 -3.42 -1.71
CA ARG A 47 -23.57 -3.01 -0.61
C ARG A 47 -22.51 -4.07 -0.33
N HIS A 48 -22.86 -5.36 -0.36
CA HIS A 48 -21.90 -6.45 -0.24
C HIS A 48 -20.84 -6.36 -1.35
N ALA A 49 -21.24 -6.19 -2.61
CA ALA A 49 -20.30 -6.05 -3.72
C ALA A 49 -19.36 -4.82 -3.56
N ASN A 50 -19.91 -3.70 -3.09
CA ASN A 50 -19.10 -2.51 -2.79
C ASN A 50 -18.10 -2.77 -1.66
N LEU A 51 -18.54 -3.40 -0.57
CA LEU A 51 -17.65 -3.77 0.55
C LEU A 51 -16.59 -4.79 0.12
N ALA A 52 -16.93 -5.74 -0.76
CA ALA A 52 -15.97 -6.68 -1.34
C ALA A 52 -14.89 -5.95 -2.16
N SER A 53 -15.28 -4.96 -2.96
CA SER A 53 -14.35 -4.13 -3.73
C SER A 53 -13.42 -3.31 -2.83
N VAL A 54 -13.97 -2.66 -1.79
CA VAL A 54 -13.19 -1.85 -0.84
C VAL A 54 -12.23 -2.72 -0.03
N THR A 55 -12.69 -3.85 0.52
CA THR A 55 -11.85 -4.78 1.28
C THR A 55 -10.73 -5.36 0.43
N SER A 56 -11.00 -5.73 -0.82
CA SER A 56 -9.98 -6.21 -1.76
C SER A 56 -8.93 -5.13 -2.07
N SER A 57 -9.38 -3.90 -2.37
CA SER A 57 -8.48 -2.79 -2.67
C SER A 57 -7.59 -2.43 -1.47
N LEU A 58 -8.17 -2.38 -0.26
CA LEU A 58 -7.44 -2.10 0.96
C LEU A 58 -6.44 -3.21 1.29
N GLY A 59 -6.84 -4.48 1.19
CA GLY A 59 -5.94 -5.61 1.38
C GLY A 59 -4.74 -5.57 0.42
N SER A 60 -4.98 -5.26 -0.85
CA SER A 60 -3.91 -5.08 -1.84
C SER A 60 -2.95 -3.94 -1.50
N ILE A 61 -3.45 -2.84 -0.93
CA ILE A 61 -2.59 -1.73 -0.47
C ILE A 61 -1.74 -2.19 0.70
N ILE A 62 -2.33 -2.84 1.70
CA ILE A 62 -1.62 -3.28 2.91
C ILE A 62 -0.51 -4.27 2.54
N SER A 63 -0.79 -5.29 1.72
CA SER A 63 0.20 -6.30 1.33
C SER A 63 1.38 -5.73 0.50
N ARG A 64 1.19 -4.62 -0.21
CA ARG A 64 2.30 -3.94 -0.92
C ARG A 64 3.27 -3.22 0.03
N HIS A 65 2.84 -2.97 1.25
CA HIS A 65 3.57 -2.24 2.27
C HIS A 65 3.82 -3.10 3.52
N GLU A 66 3.65 -4.43 3.40
CA GLU A 66 4.07 -5.35 4.45
C GLU A 66 5.59 -5.22 4.62
N PRO A 67 6.09 -5.10 5.86
CA PRO A 67 7.52 -5.05 6.10
C PRO A 67 8.13 -6.34 5.54
N GLN A 68 9.06 -6.20 4.58
CA GLN A 68 9.79 -7.36 4.06
C GLN A 68 10.47 -8.04 5.25
N GLU A 69 10.04 -9.25 5.61
CA GLU A 69 10.76 -10.08 6.56
C GLU A 69 12.20 -10.23 6.01
N GLY A 70 13.15 -9.71 6.78
CA GLY A 70 14.54 -9.55 6.34
C GLY A 70 15.12 -10.85 5.77
N ALA A 71 15.79 -10.71 4.63
CA ALA A 71 16.76 -11.68 4.12
C ALA A 71 18.06 -11.66 4.95
#